data_AF-A0A239NL76-F1
#
_entry.id   AF-A0A239NL76-F1
#
_cell.length_a   1.000
_cell.length_b   1.000
_cell.length_c   1.000
_cell.angle_alpha   90.00
_cell.angle_beta   90.00
_cell.angle_gamma   90.00
#
_symmetry.space_group_name_H-M   'P 1'
#
loop_
_entity.id
_entity.type
_entity.pdbx_description
1 polymer ?
#
loop_
_entity_poly.entity_id
_entity_poly.type
_entity_poly.pdbx_seq_one_letter_code
_entity_poly.pdbx_strand_id
1 'polypeptide(L)'
;MRVVSQERVVRGGCAFFLRHGTVDMDGLAGSLSVSRATLYRVVHGRDPLLGEVLWRLADRMLARAHAETTSSGLDGVLETTRRFADQVRRAEPFLAFLAAEPATAARVLFTPAGGVHARVVAAQRGILAAATDPAWSPGDLDGAAYLYVRIIESALYAELLGGHQADPGTTERAARAVLEAC
;
A
#
# COMPACT_ATOMS: atom_id res chain seq x y z
N MET A 1 27.15 5.20 22.01
CA MET A 1 26.70 5.19 20.60
C MET A 1 25.27 4.66 20.57
N ARG A 2 24.25 5.51 20.33
CA ARG A 2 22.84 5.11 20.38
C ARG A 2 22.50 4.34 19.09
N VAL A 3 22.18 3.05 19.20
CA VAL A 3 21.82 2.22 18.04
C VAL A 3 20.57 2.83 17.39
N VAL A 4 20.68 3.20 16.12
CA VAL A 4 19.55 3.70 15.34
C VAL A 4 18.68 2.50 14.99
N SER A 5 17.47 2.44 15.56
CA SER A 5 16.49 1.39 15.27
C SER A 5 15.87 1.60 13.89
N GLN A 6 15.49 0.51 13.21
CA GLN A 6 14.71 0.54 11.98
C GLN A 6 13.42 1.36 12.13
N GLU A 7 12.71 1.20 13.25
CA GLU A 7 11.48 1.95 13.56
C GLU A 7 11.68 3.48 13.52
N ARG A 8 12.77 3.98 14.12
CA ARG A 8 13.15 5.40 14.04
C ARG A 8 13.39 5.85 12.61
N VAL A 9 14.05 5.02 11.80
CA VAL A 9 14.33 5.35 10.40
C VAL A 9 13.05 5.37 9.57
N VAL A 10 12.19 4.36 9.70
CA VAL A 10 10.91 4.30 8.98
C VAL A 10 10.01 5.46 9.35
N ARG A 11 9.92 5.82 10.65
CA ARG A 11 9.17 7.00 11.09
C ARG A 11 9.73 8.30 10.48
N GLY A 12 11.05 8.44 10.44
CA GLY A 12 11.71 9.55 9.76
C GLY A 12 11.43 9.57 8.26
N GLY A 13 11.51 8.42 7.61
CA GLY A 13 11.22 8.22 6.20
C GLY A 13 9.77 8.58 5.85
N CYS A 14 8.80 8.26 6.72
CA CYS A 14 7.41 8.69 6.54
C CYS A 14 7.28 10.22 6.54
N ALA A 15 7.88 10.88 7.53
CA ALA A 15 7.85 12.34 7.63
C ALA A 15 8.57 13.01 6.44
N PHE A 16 9.67 12.41 5.98
CA PHE A 16 10.43 12.86 4.82
C PHE A 16 9.61 12.69 3.54
N PHE A 17 9.04 11.51 3.30
CA PHE A 17 8.21 11.22 2.13
C PHE A 17 7.00 12.15 2.03
N LEU A 18 6.28 12.37 3.13
CA LEU A 18 5.14 13.28 3.16
C LEU A 18 5.50 14.73 2.81
N ARG A 19 6.74 15.15 3.05
CA ARG A 19 7.23 16.49 2.75
C ARG A 19 7.79 16.63 1.33
N HIS A 20 8.40 15.56 0.81
CA HIS A 20 9.24 15.63 -0.38
C HIS A 20 8.75 14.78 -1.55
N GLY A 21 7.76 13.90 -1.36
CA GLY A 21 7.29 12.98 -2.40
C GLY A 21 8.35 11.95 -2.85
N THR A 22 9.36 11.71 -2.01
CA THR A 22 10.42 10.73 -2.26
C THR A 22 11.16 10.45 -0.96
N VAL A 23 12.07 9.47 -0.96
CA VAL A 23 13.07 9.27 0.09
C VAL A 23 14.46 9.41 -0.54
N ASP A 24 15.05 10.60 -0.41
CA ASP A 24 16.46 10.80 -0.70
C ASP A 24 17.31 10.33 0.49
N MET A 25 18.27 9.44 0.23
CA MET A 25 19.00 8.76 1.31
C MET A 25 19.96 9.70 2.04
N ASP A 26 20.56 10.65 1.33
CA ASP A 26 21.51 11.60 1.92
C ASP A 26 20.76 12.66 2.74
N GLY A 27 19.68 13.22 2.18
CA GLY A 27 18.78 14.14 2.86
C GLY A 27 18.11 13.51 4.10
N LEU A 28 17.63 12.27 4.00
CA LEU A 28 17.07 11.56 5.15
C LEU A 28 18.12 11.31 6.23
N ALA A 29 19.33 10.87 5.87
CA ALA A 29 20.42 10.66 6.82
C ALA A 29 20.77 11.96 7.57
N GLY A 30 20.86 13.08 6.84
CA GLY A 30 21.04 14.42 7.40
C GLY A 30 19.92 14.79 8.39
N SER A 31 18.65 14.59 7.99
CA SER A 31 17.49 14.90 8.83
C SER A 31 17.43 14.08 10.13
N LEU A 32 18.02 12.88 10.13
CA LEU A 32 18.08 11.99 11.29
C LEU A 32 19.37 12.15 12.10
N SER A 33 20.31 12.98 11.65
CA SER A 33 21.66 13.13 12.23
C SER A 33 22.38 11.79 12.37
N VAL A 34 22.34 10.97 11.32
CA VAL A 34 23.04 9.68 11.23
C VAL A 34 23.92 9.65 9.99
N SER A 35 24.98 8.84 10.00
CA SER A 35 25.77 8.64 8.77
C SER A 35 24.99 7.85 7.74
N ARG A 36 25.25 8.09 6.45
CA ARG A 36 24.69 7.30 5.33
C ARG A 36 24.95 5.81 5.52
N ALA A 37 26.17 5.42 5.91
CA ALA A 37 26.52 4.02 6.19
C ALA A 37 25.64 3.41 7.29
N THR A 38 25.32 4.17 8.34
CA THR A 38 24.40 3.72 9.39
C THR A 38 22.99 3.52 8.85
N LEU A 39 22.50 4.46 8.04
CA LEU A 39 21.18 4.37 7.42
C LEU A 39 21.07 3.10 6.56
N TYR A 40 21.95 2.90 5.59
CA TYR A 40 21.93 1.74 4.69
C TYR A 40 22.06 0.40 5.43
N ARG A 41 22.87 0.34 6.50
CA ARG A 41 22.98 -0.88 7.32
C ARG A 41 21.66 -1.23 8.02
N VAL A 42 20.87 -0.23 8.41
CA VAL A 42 19.61 -0.43 9.15
C VAL A 42 18.46 -0.81 8.22
N VAL A 43 18.43 -0.29 7.00
CA VAL A 43 17.27 -0.47 6.09
C VAL A 43 17.57 -1.31 4.85
N HIS A 44 18.81 -1.75 4.66
CA HIS A 44 19.24 -2.61 3.56
C HIS A 44 19.08 -2.03 2.14
N GLY A 45 18.71 -0.76 2.02
CA GLY A 45 18.63 -0.05 0.75
C GLY A 45 17.53 1.00 0.73
N ARG A 46 17.43 1.70 -0.39
CA ARG A 46 16.36 2.69 -0.61
C ARG A 46 15.01 2.04 -0.86
N ASP A 47 14.96 1.02 -1.72
CA ASP A 47 13.69 0.37 -2.08
C ASP A 47 13.02 -0.35 -0.90
N PRO A 48 13.75 -1.11 -0.05
CA PRO A 48 13.14 -1.69 1.15
C PRO A 48 12.62 -0.61 2.12
N LEU A 49 13.35 0.50 2.28
CA LEU A 49 12.90 1.62 3.10
C LEU A 49 11.64 2.29 2.52
N LEU A 50 11.62 2.55 1.21
CA LEU A 50 10.43 3.07 0.53
C LEU A 50 9.25 2.12 0.72
N GLY A 51 9.47 0.81 0.62
CA GLY A 51 8.45 -0.21 0.89
C GLY A 51 7.86 -0.10 2.30
N GLU A 52 8.72 -0.03 3.32
CA GLU A 52 8.29 0.16 4.72
C GLU A 52 7.54 1.48 4.94
N VAL A 53 8.01 2.57 4.33
CA VAL A 53 7.38 3.89 4.43
C VAL A 53 6.01 3.91 3.77
N LEU A 54 5.93 3.46 2.52
CA LEU A 54 4.68 3.43 1.75
C LEU A 54 3.66 2.50 2.40
N TRP A 55 4.10 1.33 2.86
CA TRP A 55 3.23 0.42 3.61
C TRP A 55 2.68 1.09 4.87
N ARG A 56 3.54 1.73 5.67
CA ARG A 56 3.08 2.36 6.93
C ARG A 56 2.10 3.51 6.71
N LEU A 57 2.24 4.25 5.61
CA LEU A 57 1.29 5.28 5.22
C LEU A 57 -0.03 4.66 4.73
N ALA A 58 0.06 3.65 3.84
CA ALA A 58 -1.10 2.94 3.31
C ALA A 58 -1.90 2.22 4.41
N ASP A 59 -1.23 1.55 5.36
CA ASP A 59 -1.85 0.83 6.48
C ASP A 59 -2.71 1.76 7.35
N ARG A 60 -2.26 3.00 7.59
CA ARG A 60 -3.06 4.01 8.30
C ARG A 60 -4.28 4.45 7.50
N MET A 61 -4.13 4.64 6.19
CA MET A 61 -5.24 5.00 5.30
C MET A 61 -6.26 3.86 5.23
N LEU A 62 -5.79 2.61 5.18
CA LEU A 62 -6.62 1.41 5.16
C LEU A 62 -7.35 1.22 6.49
N ALA A 63 -6.66 1.35 7.63
CA ALA A 63 -7.28 1.29 8.95
C ALA A 63 -8.36 2.36 9.12
N ARG A 64 -8.10 3.59 8.65
CA ARG A 64 -9.10 4.66 8.63
C ARG A 64 -10.28 4.32 7.72
N ALA A 65 -10.02 3.86 6.50
CA ALA A 65 -11.06 3.47 5.55
C ALA A 65 -11.97 2.39 6.14
N HIS A 66 -11.37 1.40 6.79
CA HIS A 66 -12.09 0.30 7.44
C HIS A 66 -12.91 0.78 8.64
N ALA A 67 -12.37 1.66 9.49
CA ALA A 67 -13.10 2.23 10.63
C ALA A 67 -14.29 3.12 10.21
N GLU A 68 -14.22 3.74 9.04
CA GLU A 68 -15.30 4.57 8.49
C GLU A 68 -16.32 3.77 7.66
N THR A 69 -16.06 2.49 7.37
CA THR A 69 -16.97 1.60 6.63
C THR A 69 -18.19 1.27 7.48
N THR A 70 -19.38 1.48 6.91
CA THR A 70 -20.65 1.21 7.60
C THR A 70 -21.34 -0.07 7.12
N SER A 71 -21.01 -0.54 5.91
CA SER A 71 -21.58 -1.77 5.35
C SER A 71 -20.88 -3.01 5.92
N SER A 72 -21.60 -4.12 6.02
CA SER A 72 -21.06 -5.43 6.45
C SER A 72 -20.78 -6.35 5.26
N GLY A 73 -20.15 -7.49 5.51
CA GLY A 73 -19.92 -8.51 4.48
C GLY A 73 -19.09 -7.99 3.30
N LEU A 74 -19.31 -8.56 2.11
CA LEU A 74 -18.60 -8.17 0.90
C LEU A 74 -18.84 -6.71 0.50
N ASP A 75 -20.01 -6.14 0.83
CA ASP A 75 -20.30 -4.73 0.60
C ASP A 75 -19.40 -3.82 1.45
N GLY A 76 -19.13 -4.22 2.70
CA GLY A 76 -18.15 -3.56 3.56
C GLY A 76 -16.72 -3.63 3.02
N VAL A 77 -16.35 -4.75 2.40
CA VAL A 77 -15.04 -4.90 1.76
C VAL A 77 -14.88 -3.91 0.60
N LEU A 78 -15.87 -3.84 -0.30
CA LEU A 78 -15.85 -2.92 -1.44
C LEU A 78 -15.92 -1.46 -0.99
N GLU A 79 -16.71 -1.15 0.03
CA GLU A 79 -16.75 0.19 0.63
C GLU A 79 -15.40 0.62 1.20
N THR A 80 -14.74 -0.26 1.95
CA THR A 80 -13.39 -0.02 2.51
C THR A 80 -12.40 0.29 1.38
N THR A 81 -12.42 -0.51 0.31
CA THR A 81 -11.55 -0.31 -0.85
C THR A 81 -11.82 1.02 -1.57
N ARG A 82 -13.09 1.40 -1.77
CA ARG A 82 -13.44 2.69 -2.36
C ARG A 82 -12.90 3.85 -1.51
N ARG A 83 -13.11 3.82 -0.19
CA ARG A 83 -12.60 4.83 0.76
C ARG A 83 -11.06 4.88 0.75
N PHE A 84 -10.40 3.74 0.71
CA PHE A 84 -8.95 3.66 0.64
C PHE A 84 -8.41 4.25 -0.67
N ALA A 85 -8.95 3.83 -1.83
CA ALA A 85 -8.56 4.34 -3.14
C ALA A 85 -8.76 5.87 -3.23
N ASP A 86 -9.85 6.37 -2.66
CA ASP A 86 -10.14 7.80 -2.57
C ASP A 86 -9.13 8.59 -1.73
N GLN A 87 -8.59 7.99 -0.66
CA GLN A 87 -7.50 8.60 0.08
C GLN A 87 -6.19 8.58 -0.74
N VAL A 88 -5.90 7.49 -1.46
CA VAL A 88 -4.71 7.37 -2.31
C VAL A 88 -4.72 8.42 -3.43
N ARG A 89 -5.87 8.62 -4.09
CA ARG A 89 -6.04 9.66 -5.13
C ARG A 89 -5.82 11.09 -4.64
N ARG A 90 -5.90 11.34 -3.33
CA ARG A 90 -5.71 12.66 -2.71
C ARG A 90 -4.35 12.80 -2.03
N ALA A 91 -3.52 11.76 -2.06
CA ALA A 91 -2.21 11.74 -1.42
C ALA A 91 -1.16 12.41 -2.32
N GLU A 92 -1.13 13.74 -2.33
CA GLU A 92 -0.21 14.52 -3.19
C GLU A 92 1.26 14.07 -3.17
N PRO A 93 1.89 13.74 -2.02
CA PRO A 93 3.27 13.24 -2.03
C PRO A 93 3.43 11.90 -2.74
N PHE A 94 2.40 11.05 -2.69
CA PHE A 94 2.40 9.79 -3.41
C PHE A 94 2.22 9.99 -4.91
N LEU A 95 1.30 10.87 -5.32
CA LEU A 95 1.13 11.22 -6.74
C LEU A 95 2.41 11.83 -7.33
N ALA A 96 3.06 12.73 -6.60
CA ALA A 96 4.35 13.30 -6.98
C ALA A 96 5.44 12.21 -7.12
N PHE A 97 5.48 11.25 -6.21
CA PHE A 97 6.41 10.11 -6.29
C PHE A 97 6.17 9.26 -7.55
N LEU A 98 4.91 8.92 -7.85
CA LEU A 98 4.55 8.15 -9.04
C LEU A 98 4.97 8.85 -10.33
N ALA A 99 4.75 10.17 -10.41
CA ALA A 99 5.10 10.97 -11.57
C ALA A 99 6.61 11.16 -11.74
N ALA A 100 7.33 11.42 -10.63
CA ALA A 100 8.76 11.70 -10.68
C ALA A 100 9.61 10.43 -10.85
N GLU A 101 9.18 9.30 -10.30
CA GLU A 101 9.97 8.06 -10.25
C GLU A 101 9.18 6.80 -10.63
N PRO A 102 8.54 6.74 -11.82
CA PRO A 102 7.62 5.65 -12.18
C PRO A 102 8.27 4.26 -12.15
N ALA A 103 9.54 4.15 -12.57
CA ALA A 103 10.28 2.88 -12.54
C ALA A 103 10.60 2.41 -11.10
N THR A 104 10.95 3.34 -10.21
CA THR A 104 11.13 3.02 -8.78
C THR A 104 9.81 2.66 -8.15
N ALA A 105 8.75 3.43 -8.41
CA ALA A 105 7.41 3.17 -7.90
C ALA A 105 6.94 1.76 -8.29
N ALA A 106 7.03 1.39 -9.56
CA ALA A 106 6.67 0.04 -10.01
C ALA A 106 7.47 -1.05 -9.30
N ARG A 107 8.79 -0.84 -9.13
CA ARG A 107 9.66 -1.80 -8.44
C ARG A 107 9.31 -1.95 -6.96
N VAL A 108 9.04 -0.85 -6.25
CA VAL A 108 8.72 -0.88 -4.81
C VAL A 108 7.31 -1.43 -4.56
N LEU A 109 6.34 -1.03 -5.39
CA LEU A 109 4.93 -1.36 -5.20
C LEU A 109 4.64 -2.82 -5.56
N PHE A 110 5.15 -3.29 -6.70
CA PHE A 110 4.70 -4.55 -7.30
C PHE A 110 5.71 -5.69 -7.23
N THR A 111 6.92 -5.45 -6.72
CA THR A 111 7.96 -6.49 -6.63
C THR A 111 8.41 -6.73 -5.19
N PRO A 112 9.08 -7.86 -4.90
CA PRO A 112 9.63 -8.14 -3.58
C PRO A 112 10.65 -7.10 -3.08
N ALA A 113 11.19 -6.23 -3.94
CA ALA A 113 12.17 -5.21 -3.56
C ALA A 113 11.62 -4.22 -2.52
N GLY A 114 10.34 -3.84 -2.61
CA GLY A 114 9.64 -3.07 -1.59
C GLY A 114 8.66 -3.91 -0.76
N GLY A 115 8.09 -4.96 -1.36
CA GLY A 115 7.17 -5.88 -0.68
C GLY A 115 5.84 -5.25 -0.29
N VAL A 116 5.42 -4.15 -0.94
CA VAL A 116 4.16 -3.47 -0.63
C VAL A 116 2.97 -4.34 -1.02
N HIS A 117 2.96 -4.88 -2.26
CA HIS A 117 1.91 -5.78 -2.75
C HIS A 117 1.61 -6.93 -1.78
N ALA A 118 2.63 -7.64 -1.30
CA ALA A 118 2.45 -8.77 -0.37
C ALA A 118 1.78 -8.34 0.96
N ARG A 119 2.09 -7.14 1.47
CA ARG A 119 1.47 -6.61 2.68
C ARG A 119 0.02 -6.17 2.45
N VAL A 120 -0.28 -5.58 1.29
CA VAL A 120 -1.65 -5.25 0.88
C VAL A 120 -2.50 -6.53 0.76
N VAL A 121 -1.98 -7.58 0.13
CA VAL A 121 -2.64 -8.89 0.06
C VAL A 121 -2.89 -9.47 1.44
N ALA A 122 -1.90 -9.43 2.34
CA ALA A 122 -2.06 -9.92 3.71
C ALA A 122 -3.12 -9.14 4.51
N ALA A 123 -3.17 -7.81 4.37
CA ALA A 123 -4.19 -6.99 5.03
C ALA A 123 -5.59 -7.23 4.44
N GLN A 124 -5.69 -7.34 3.12
CA GLN A 124 -6.94 -7.66 2.44
C GLN A 124 -7.47 -9.03 2.87
N ARG A 125 -6.59 -10.03 3.01
CA ARG A 125 -6.95 -11.34 3.55
C ARG A 125 -7.56 -11.23 4.95
N GLY A 126 -7.00 -10.38 5.81
CA GLY A 126 -7.55 -10.11 7.14
C GLY A 126 -8.93 -9.45 7.09
N ILE A 127 -9.13 -8.49 6.19
CA ILE A 127 -10.43 -7.83 5.96
C ILE A 127 -11.47 -8.84 5.47
N LEU A 128 -11.10 -9.73 4.53
CA LEU A 128 -11.99 -10.77 4.03
C LEU A 128 -12.37 -11.76 5.14
N ALA A 129 -11.38 -12.24 5.91
CA ALA A 129 -11.63 -13.17 7.01
C ALA A 129 -12.56 -12.61 8.10
N ALA A 130 -12.61 -11.28 8.28
CA ALA A 130 -13.53 -10.62 9.20
C ALA A 130 -14.92 -10.36 8.59
N ALA A 131 -15.02 -10.33 7.26
CA ALA A 131 -16.24 -10.02 6.52
C ALA A 131 -17.01 -11.26 6.05
N THR A 132 -16.35 -12.41 5.90
CA THR A 132 -16.96 -13.65 5.41
C THR A 132 -17.28 -14.63 6.54
N ASP A 133 -18.23 -15.52 6.28
CA ASP A 133 -18.61 -16.63 7.18
C ASP A 133 -17.48 -17.69 7.21
N PRO A 134 -17.28 -18.46 8.31
CA PRO A 134 -16.33 -19.58 8.41
C PRO A 134 -16.39 -20.66 7.31
N ALA A 135 -17.32 -20.59 6.36
CA ALA A 135 -17.38 -21.45 5.18
C ALA A 135 -16.15 -21.35 4.25
N TRP A 136 -15.43 -20.22 4.23
CA TRP A 136 -14.24 -20.06 3.39
C TRP A 136 -13.04 -20.79 3.97
N SER A 137 -12.41 -21.66 3.15
CA SER A 137 -11.16 -22.29 3.57
C SER A 137 -10.01 -21.27 3.58
N PRO A 138 -8.89 -21.55 4.27
CA PRO A 138 -7.71 -20.70 4.20
C PRO A 138 -7.20 -20.47 2.77
N GLY A 139 -7.32 -21.47 1.89
CA GLY A 139 -6.93 -21.35 0.48
C GLY A 139 -7.85 -20.44 -0.33
N ASP A 140 -9.14 -20.47 -0.05
CA ASP A 140 -10.12 -19.57 -0.70
C ASP A 140 -9.84 -18.12 -0.31
N LEU A 141 -9.57 -17.87 0.98
CA LEU A 141 -9.17 -16.55 1.48
C LEU A 141 -7.89 -16.03 0.83
N ASP A 142 -6.87 -16.89 0.70
CA ASP A 142 -5.59 -16.52 0.08
C ASP A 142 -5.77 -16.18 -1.40
N GLY A 143 -6.50 -17.02 -2.14
CA GLY A 143 -6.78 -16.83 -3.57
C GLY A 143 -7.63 -15.58 -3.82
N ALA A 144 -8.72 -15.43 -3.08
CA ALA A 144 -9.61 -14.27 -3.18
C ALA A 144 -8.86 -12.96 -2.87
N ALA A 145 -8.08 -12.92 -1.78
CA ALA A 145 -7.32 -11.72 -1.41
C ALA A 145 -6.32 -11.32 -2.49
N TYR A 146 -5.58 -12.30 -3.03
CA TYR A 146 -4.60 -12.04 -4.09
C TYR A 146 -5.28 -11.50 -5.36
N LEU A 147 -6.29 -12.21 -5.88
CA LEU A 147 -6.97 -11.82 -7.11
C LEU A 147 -7.71 -10.49 -6.97
N TYR A 148 -8.39 -10.27 -5.85
CA TYR A 148 -9.04 -9.02 -5.52
C TYR A 148 -8.05 -7.85 -5.57
N VAL A 149 -6.92 -7.95 -4.86
CA VAL A 149 -5.89 -6.89 -4.86
C VAL A 149 -5.36 -6.63 -6.26
N ARG A 150 -5.11 -7.66 -7.08
CA ARG A 150 -4.64 -7.49 -8.46
C ARG A 150 -5.62 -6.74 -9.35
N ILE A 151 -6.93 -6.99 -9.20
CA ILE A 151 -7.97 -6.26 -9.92
C ILE A 151 -7.96 -4.77 -9.50
N ILE A 152 -7.95 -4.51 -8.20
CA ILE A 152 -7.96 -3.13 -7.67
C ILE A 152 -6.67 -2.38 -8.05
N GLU A 153 -5.50 -2.98 -7.88
CA GLU A 153 -4.21 -2.37 -8.26
C GLU A 153 -4.17 -2.06 -9.75
N SER A 154 -4.64 -2.97 -10.61
CA SER A 154 -4.61 -2.74 -12.06
C SER A 154 -5.45 -1.52 -12.47
N ALA A 155 -6.65 -1.37 -11.90
CA ALA A 155 -7.50 -0.22 -12.17
C ALA A 155 -6.93 1.07 -11.57
N LEU A 156 -6.52 1.03 -10.30
CA LEU A 156 -6.01 2.21 -9.59
C LEU A 156 -4.72 2.74 -10.24
N TYR A 157 -3.75 1.88 -10.56
CA TYR A 157 -2.49 2.36 -11.12
C TYR A 157 -2.55 2.64 -12.62
N ALA A 158 -3.48 2.05 -13.37
CA ALA A 158 -3.78 2.49 -14.74
C ALA A 158 -4.29 3.94 -14.77
N GLU A 159 -5.14 4.29 -13.80
CA GLU A 159 -5.61 5.67 -13.59
C GLU A 159 -4.44 6.58 -13.20
N LEU A 160 -3.70 6.23 -12.14
CA LEU A 160 -2.68 7.11 -11.56
C LEU A 160 -1.42 7.29 -12.41
N LEU A 161 -0.99 6.27 -13.16
CA LEU A 161 0.22 6.32 -13.99
C LEU A 161 -0.07 6.61 -15.46
N GLY A 162 -1.20 6.11 -15.97
CA GLY A 162 -1.54 6.18 -17.38
C GLY A 162 -2.59 7.23 -17.71
N GLY A 163 -3.27 7.82 -16.73
CA GLY A 163 -4.44 8.69 -16.95
C GLY A 163 -5.66 7.94 -17.52
N HIS A 164 -5.62 6.61 -17.55
CA HIS A 164 -6.70 5.78 -18.07
C HIS A 164 -7.55 5.28 -16.91
N GLN A 165 -8.67 5.96 -16.66
CA GLN A 165 -9.61 5.52 -15.65
C GLN A 165 -10.47 4.39 -16.21
N ALA A 166 -10.32 3.18 -15.65
CA ALA A 166 -11.27 2.11 -15.89
C ALA A 166 -12.66 2.54 -15.39
N ASP A 167 -13.74 2.09 -16.07
CA ASP A 167 -15.10 2.31 -15.56
C ASP A 167 -15.18 1.76 -14.11
N PRO A 168 -15.40 2.62 -13.10
CA PRO A 168 -15.37 2.19 -11.70
C PRO A 168 -16.38 1.08 -11.42
N GLY A 169 -17.54 1.12 -12.10
CA GLY A 169 -18.55 0.07 -11.99
C GLY A 169 -18.08 -1.28 -12.52
N THR A 170 -17.28 -1.30 -13.60
CA THR A 170 -16.70 -2.53 -14.17
C THR A 170 -15.66 -3.13 -13.23
N THR A 171 -14.75 -2.32 -12.68
CA THR A 171 -13.75 -2.80 -11.70
C THR A 171 -14.44 -3.37 -10.46
N GLU A 172 -15.44 -2.68 -9.92
CA GLU A 172 -16.16 -3.13 -8.73
C GLU A 172 -16.93 -4.43 -8.98
N ARG A 173 -17.60 -4.58 -10.13
CA ARG A 173 -18.26 -5.84 -10.52
C ARG A 173 -17.27 -6.99 -10.67
N ALA A 174 -16.13 -6.76 -11.31
CA ALA A 174 -15.09 -7.79 -11.46
C ALA A 174 -14.53 -8.22 -10.10
N ALA A 175 -14.25 -7.25 -9.23
CA ALA A 175 -13.78 -7.51 -7.88
C ALA A 175 -14.83 -8.30 -7.06
N ARG A 176 -16.11 -7.93 -7.14
CA ARG A 176 -17.21 -8.66 -6.50
C ARG A 176 -17.33 -10.10 -7.01
N ALA A 177 -17.29 -10.30 -8.33
CA ALA A 177 -17.41 -11.63 -8.93
C ALA A 177 -16.31 -12.59 -8.45
N VAL A 178 -15.08 -12.10 -8.23
CA VAL A 178 -14.01 -12.90 -7.62
C VAL A 178 -14.35 -13.28 -6.19
N LEU A 179 -14.91 -12.36 -5.41
CA LEU A 179 -15.29 -12.66 -4.02
C LEU A 179 -16.46 -13.64 -3.94
N GLU A 180 -17.43 -13.57 -4.85
CA GLU A 180 -18.59 -14.47 -4.86
C GLU A 180 -18.28 -15.87 -5.39
N ALA A 181 -17.14 -16.05 -6.07
CA ALA A 181 -16.71 -17.34 -6.62
C ALA A 181 -15.96 -18.23 -5.61
N CYS A 182 -15.70 -17.73 -4.40
CA CYS A 182 -15.01 -18.40 -3.30
C CYS A 182 -16.02 -18.81 -2.21
#